data_AF-A0A3B9VB09-F1
#
_entry.id   AF-A0A3B9VB09-F1
#
_cell.length_a   1.000
_cell.length_b   1.000
_cell.length_c   1.000
_cell.angle_alpha   90.00
_cell.angle_beta   90.00
_cell.angle_gamma   90.00
#
_symmetry.space_group_name_H-M   'P 1'
#
loop_
_entity.id
_entity.type
_entity.pdbx_description
1 polymer ?
#
loop_
_entity_poly.entity_id
_entity_poly.type
_entity_poly.pdbx_seq_one_letter_code
_entity_poly.pdbx_strand_id
1 'polypeptide(L)'
;EGSVVIGGNCTVGADVRIVDSVIGNNCTIEEGATIISSILWDNVSIGQKAVLQENVVASNSEIKEGAYLAEGAVISDGCRIGKGSTVKAGVKVWPYKVVEDGAILASSLIWGEKWSKNIFGPYGVTGIANIEISPEFAAKLGAAYGASLRKGAFVSTSRDAHKTSRMINRAIMTGILSTGVNIHDYGVTPIPVVRYLARSGSEIGGIHTRRSPFDSDIIDLKFFDNKGLNLHPNQEKTIERLFFREDFRRAKMEETGEMVFPVHGFEYYQNGFISSIDVEAIKRANFKMVLDYSYGSSARIFPSILGKLNLNVVALNANLDGARITKTADEFQNALEQLSSIVHSLRADIGIMLDAGGEKIFLVDENGDIIDGDVALSLVTLMVMKSYPKSKTSRPSLAVPVTASMVIDQMADIYDFSVKRTKTSTRGMMETALEEGVVFVGECTGGFIFTQFQPAFDGMYAIVKILEIMAKKEIRLHQLLREIPPSFMIKEKVPCSWEKKGKIMRCMMEDSRDKTTTLIDGIKVNFSKGWIIIFPSQDQSYFHIVSEATTMERAKDLAGEYREKIARWQR
;
A
#
# COMPACT_ATOMS: atom_id res chain seq x y z
N GLU A 1 -10.42 46.38 18.59
CA GLU A 1 -10.68 47.57 17.75
C GLU A 1 -12.05 47.40 17.10
N GLY A 2 -12.79 48.48 16.89
CA GLY A 2 -14.14 48.38 16.34
C GLY A 2 -15.14 47.67 17.26
N SER A 3 -16.15 47.03 16.69
CA SER A 3 -17.24 46.36 17.41
C SER A 3 -16.85 44.93 17.82
N VAL A 4 -16.39 44.78 19.07
CA VAL A 4 -15.99 43.48 19.62
C VAL A 4 -16.95 43.04 20.72
N VAL A 5 -17.42 41.80 20.63
CA VAL A 5 -18.24 41.15 21.67
C VAL A 5 -17.52 39.90 22.14
N ILE A 6 -17.34 39.74 23.45
CA ILE A 6 -16.68 38.58 24.06
C ILE A 6 -17.64 37.95 25.07
N GLY A 7 -17.90 36.66 24.90
CA GLY A 7 -18.74 35.84 25.78
C GLY A 7 -18.11 35.58 27.14
N GLY A 8 -18.87 34.91 28.01
CA GLY A 8 -18.45 34.58 29.37
C GLY A 8 -17.29 33.57 29.40
N ASN A 9 -16.49 33.62 30.47
CA ASN A 9 -15.39 32.69 30.76
C ASN A 9 -14.31 32.57 29.67
N CYS A 10 -14.10 33.63 28.89
CA CYS A 10 -13.02 33.64 27.91
C CYS A 10 -11.67 34.00 28.55
N THR A 11 -10.61 33.38 28.05
CA THR A 11 -9.22 33.74 28.39
C THR A 11 -8.57 34.37 27.18
N VAL A 12 -8.03 35.59 27.34
CA VAL A 12 -7.34 36.32 26.26
C VAL A 12 -5.92 36.62 26.71
N GLY A 13 -4.95 36.16 25.93
CA GLY A 13 -3.51 36.32 26.19
C GLY A 13 -2.98 37.73 25.87
N ALA A 14 -1.68 37.93 26.12
CA ALA A 14 -1.01 39.18 25.80
C ALA A 14 -0.93 39.43 24.29
N ASP A 15 -0.90 40.71 23.88
CA ASP A 15 -0.73 41.14 22.48
C ASP A 15 -1.74 40.57 21.47
N VAL A 16 -2.90 40.12 21.95
CA VAL A 16 -3.99 39.67 21.09
C VAL A 16 -4.69 40.86 20.44
N ARG A 17 -4.88 40.81 19.12
CA ARG A 17 -5.60 41.83 18.35
C ARG A 17 -6.93 41.29 17.86
N ILE A 18 -8.03 41.80 18.40
CA ILE A 18 -9.40 41.47 17.98
C ILE A 18 -10.04 42.69 17.34
N VAL A 19 -10.53 42.56 16.10
CA VAL A 19 -11.13 43.65 15.32
C VAL A 19 -12.49 43.20 14.78
N ASP A 20 -13.56 43.97 15.04
CA ASP A 20 -14.92 43.75 14.49
C ASP A 20 -15.42 42.29 14.58
N SER A 21 -15.18 41.63 15.72
CA SER A 21 -15.37 40.18 15.87
C SER A 21 -16.27 39.83 17.05
N VAL A 22 -16.93 38.67 16.93
CA VAL A 22 -17.78 38.10 17.99
C VAL A 22 -17.14 36.81 18.50
N ILE A 23 -16.92 36.72 19.80
CA ILE A 23 -16.31 35.58 20.48
C ILE A 23 -17.34 34.95 21.42
N GLY A 24 -17.63 33.67 21.24
CA GLY A 24 -18.54 32.88 22.08
C GLY A 24 -18.00 32.64 23.49
N ASN A 25 -18.69 31.81 24.26
CA ASN A 25 -18.33 31.49 25.64
C ASN A 25 -17.18 30.48 25.73
N ASN A 26 -16.45 30.50 26.84
CA ASN A 26 -15.36 29.56 27.16
C ASN A 26 -14.26 29.48 26.08
N CYS A 27 -14.03 30.55 25.34
CA CYS A 27 -12.98 30.59 24.33
C CYS A 27 -11.61 30.88 24.97
N THR A 28 -10.56 30.29 24.41
CA THR A 28 -9.17 30.59 24.80
C THR A 28 -8.44 31.16 23.61
N ILE A 29 -7.90 32.38 23.73
CA ILE A 29 -7.13 33.05 22.70
C ILE A 29 -5.74 33.32 23.25
N GLU A 30 -4.74 32.63 22.71
CA GLU A 30 -3.36 32.69 23.18
C GLU A 30 -2.58 33.90 22.60
N GLU A 31 -1.38 34.13 23.14
CA GLU A 31 -0.55 35.32 22.90
C GLU A 31 -0.31 35.62 21.40
N GLY A 32 -0.45 36.89 21.03
CA GLY A 32 -0.14 37.41 19.70
C GLY A 32 -1.11 36.99 18.58
N ALA A 33 -2.24 36.35 18.91
CA ALA A 33 -3.25 35.99 17.91
C ALA A 33 -3.93 37.23 17.32
N THR A 34 -4.30 37.17 16.04
CA THR A 34 -5.01 38.24 15.33
C THR A 34 -6.33 37.72 14.76
N ILE A 35 -7.44 38.32 15.17
CA ILE A 35 -8.79 37.93 14.76
C ILE A 35 -9.49 39.16 14.20
N ILE A 36 -9.81 39.13 12.91
CA ILE A 36 -10.39 40.27 12.18
C ILE A 36 -11.71 39.84 11.55
N SER A 37 -12.76 40.60 11.79
CA SER A 37 -14.09 40.43 11.17
C SER A 37 -14.64 39.00 11.28
N SER A 38 -14.35 38.29 12.37
CA SER A 38 -14.59 36.85 12.50
C SER A 38 -15.57 36.53 13.63
N ILE A 39 -16.23 35.38 13.50
CA ILE A 39 -17.19 34.87 14.48
C ILE A 39 -16.66 33.55 15.02
N LEU A 40 -16.36 33.50 16.32
CA LEU A 40 -16.03 32.27 17.04
C LEU A 40 -17.22 31.84 17.88
N TRP A 41 -17.62 30.57 17.78
CA TRP A 41 -18.65 29.98 18.63
C TRP A 41 -18.06 29.51 19.97
N ASP A 42 -18.84 28.78 20.76
CA ASP A 42 -18.46 28.37 22.11
C ASP A 42 -17.32 27.32 22.10
N ASN A 43 -16.48 27.35 23.14
CA ASN A 43 -15.40 26.39 23.37
C ASN A 43 -14.35 26.35 22.24
N VAL A 44 -14.07 27.47 21.58
CA VAL A 44 -13.04 27.57 20.55
C VAL A 44 -11.69 27.91 21.19
N SER A 45 -10.62 27.24 20.75
CA SER A 45 -9.24 27.58 21.13
C SER A 45 -8.45 28.13 19.95
N ILE A 46 -7.80 29.28 20.14
CA ILE A 46 -6.94 29.95 19.17
C ILE A 46 -5.53 30.00 19.74
N GLY A 47 -4.60 29.33 19.07
CA GLY A 47 -3.21 29.20 19.49
C GLY A 47 -2.37 30.44 19.18
N GLN A 48 -1.17 30.49 19.77
CA GLN A 48 -0.25 31.62 19.65
C GLN A 48 -0.02 32.05 18.19
N LYS A 49 -0.07 33.37 17.93
CA LYS A 49 0.19 33.98 16.61
C LYS A 49 -0.69 33.44 15.46
N ALA A 50 -1.81 32.79 15.75
CA ALA A 50 -2.77 32.42 14.71
C ALA A 50 -3.45 33.66 14.14
N VAL A 51 -3.79 33.62 12.85
CA VAL A 51 -4.39 34.75 12.13
C VAL A 51 -5.68 34.30 11.46
N LEU A 52 -6.76 35.00 11.77
CA LEU A 52 -8.11 34.77 11.24
C LEU A 52 -8.63 36.06 10.61
N GLN A 53 -9.15 35.95 9.39
CA GLN A 53 -9.70 37.06 8.60
C GLN A 53 -11.04 36.63 8.02
N GLU A 54 -12.13 37.30 8.41
CA GLU A 54 -13.48 37.08 7.88
C GLU A 54 -13.94 35.62 7.97
N ASN A 55 -13.73 34.99 9.12
CA ASN A 55 -13.99 33.56 9.30
C ASN A 55 -15.17 33.28 10.22
N VAL A 56 -15.78 32.12 10.03
CA VAL A 56 -16.69 31.51 11.00
C VAL A 56 -16.03 30.25 11.54
N VAL A 57 -15.83 30.18 12.86
CA VAL A 57 -15.29 29.00 13.54
C VAL A 57 -16.32 28.49 14.53
N ALA A 58 -16.87 27.32 14.23
CA ALA A 58 -17.92 26.68 15.02
C ALA A 58 -17.34 25.95 16.25
N SER A 59 -18.24 25.45 17.10
CA SER A 59 -17.94 25.11 18.48
C SER A 59 -16.95 23.95 18.62
N ASN A 60 -16.22 23.93 19.74
CA ASN A 60 -15.26 22.88 20.08
C ASN A 60 -14.11 22.72 19.07
N SER A 61 -13.80 23.77 18.31
CA SER A 61 -12.73 23.75 17.31
C SER A 61 -11.42 24.31 17.87
N GLU A 62 -10.30 23.77 17.39
CA GLU A 62 -8.95 24.16 17.79
C GLU A 62 -8.17 24.69 16.59
N ILE A 63 -7.78 25.95 16.64
CA ILE A 63 -6.86 26.58 15.68
C ILE A 63 -5.49 26.64 16.35
N LYS A 64 -4.52 25.87 15.88
CA LYS A 64 -3.21 25.76 16.55
C LYS A 64 -2.27 26.92 16.18
N GLU A 65 -1.16 26.99 16.91
CA GLU A 65 -0.09 28.00 16.78
C GLU A 65 0.30 28.30 15.33
N GLY A 66 0.30 29.60 14.98
CA GLY A 66 0.73 30.09 13.67
C GLY A 66 -0.14 29.68 12.48
N ALA A 67 -1.33 29.11 12.70
CA ALA A 67 -2.26 28.80 11.62
C ALA A 67 -2.83 30.09 11.00
N TYR A 68 -3.04 30.08 9.68
CA TYR A 68 -3.59 31.19 8.92
C TYR A 68 -4.88 30.78 8.22
N LEU A 69 -5.99 31.43 8.59
CA LEU A 69 -7.29 31.27 7.92
C LEU A 69 -7.53 32.51 7.04
N ALA A 70 -7.62 32.31 5.74
CA ALA A 70 -7.89 33.38 4.78
C ALA A 70 -9.38 33.74 4.73
N GLU A 71 -9.68 34.89 4.11
CA GLU A 71 -11.01 35.49 3.99
C GLU A 71 -12.11 34.50 3.59
N GLY A 72 -13.20 34.48 4.35
CA GLY A 72 -14.40 33.69 4.04
C GLY A 72 -14.25 32.18 4.30
N ALA A 73 -13.16 31.71 4.90
CA ALA A 73 -13.06 30.31 5.33
C ALA A 73 -14.03 30.01 6.49
N VAL A 74 -14.63 28.82 6.45
CA VAL A 74 -15.59 28.34 7.45
C VAL A 74 -15.08 27.05 8.08
N ILE A 75 -14.93 27.03 9.40
CA ILE A 75 -14.51 25.87 10.17
C ILE A 75 -15.71 25.38 10.98
N SER A 76 -16.16 24.16 10.74
CA SER A 76 -17.31 23.56 11.41
C SER A 76 -16.93 22.88 12.73
N ASP A 77 -17.90 22.29 13.43
CA ASP A 77 -17.74 21.88 14.83
C ASP A 77 -16.67 20.79 15.02
N GLY A 78 -15.91 20.87 16.11
CA GLY A 78 -14.96 19.82 16.49
C GLY A 78 -13.75 19.68 15.56
N CYS A 79 -13.40 20.71 14.81
CA CYS A 79 -12.26 20.66 13.89
C CYS A 79 -10.94 20.99 14.58
N ARG A 80 -9.83 20.43 14.08
CA ARG A 80 -8.47 20.79 14.50
C ARG A 80 -7.66 21.28 13.31
N ILE A 81 -7.26 22.55 13.33
CA ILE A 81 -6.39 23.16 12.34
C ILE A 81 -4.95 23.17 12.88
N GLY A 82 -4.07 22.41 12.25
CA GLY A 82 -2.70 22.15 12.71
C GLY A 82 -1.78 23.38 12.72
N LYS A 83 -0.67 23.25 13.43
CA LYS A 83 0.32 24.33 13.61
C LYS A 83 0.89 24.80 12.27
N GLY A 84 0.93 26.11 12.04
CA GLY A 84 1.48 26.69 10.80
C GLY A 84 0.74 26.29 9.52
N SER A 85 -0.48 25.76 9.62
CA SER A 85 -1.30 25.40 8.45
C SER A 85 -1.98 26.63 7.84
N THR A 86 -2.39 26.52 6.58
CA THR A 86 -3.02 27.60 5.82
C THR A 86 -4.34 27.12 5.23
N VAL A 87 -5.46 27.75 5.58
CA VAL A 87 -6.76 27.52 4.94
C VAL A 87 -7.01 28.66 3.96
N LYS A 88 -7.16 28.34 2.68
CA LYS A 88 -7.36 29.33 1.61
C LYS A 88 -8.76 29.96 1.66
N ALA A 89 -8.92 31.06 0.93
CA ALA A 89 -10.14 31.85 0.95
C ALA A 89 -11.35 31.02 0.50
N GLY A 90 -12.49 31.19 1.18
CA GLY A 90 -13.75 30.50 0.87
C GLY A 90 -13.77 28.99 1.12
N VAL A 91 -12.72 28.42 1.72
CA VAL A 91 -12.62 26.99 2.01
C VAL A 91 -13.47 26.62 3.22
N LYS A 92 -14.25 25.54 3.10
CA LYS A 92 -15.12 25.02 4.17
C LYS A 92 -14.55 23.74 4.75
N VAL A 93 -14.33 23.69 6.05
CA VAL A 93 -13.96 22.48 6.80
C VAL A 93 -15.20 21.98 7.52
N TRP A 94 -15.67 20.79 7.15
CA TRP A 94 -16.86 20.16 7.75
C TRP A 94 -16.60 19.66 9.17
N PRO A 95 -17.60 19.18 9.91
CA PRO A 95 -17.40 18.77 11.31
C PRO A 95 -16.36 17.66 11.50
N TYR A 96 -15.67 17.70 12.63
CA TYR A 96 -14.76 16.65 13.13
C TYR A 96 -13.57 16.36 12.22
N LYS A 97 -13.00 17.40 11.60
CA LYS A 97 -11.89 17.27 10.65
C LYS A 97 -10.56 17.76 11.21
N VAL A 98 -9.48 17.15 10.75
CA VAL A 98 -8.11 17.48 11.16
C VAL A 98 -7.29 17.94 9.96
N VAL A 99 -6.82 19.19 9.98
CA VAL A 99 -5.80 19.69 9.05
C VAL A 99 -4.43 19.50 9.70
N GLU A 100 -3.51 18.79 9.05
CA GLU A 100 -2.18 18.54 9.60
C GLU A 100 -1.34 19.81 9.76
N ASP A 101 -0.37 19.75 10.69
CA ASP A 101 0.62 20.80 10.89
C ASP A 101 1.36 21.12 9.57
N GLY A 102 1.39 22.40 9.20
CA GLY A 102 2.02 22.90 7.98
C GLY A 102 1.30 22.57 6.67
N ALA A 103 0.09 22.02 6.71
CA ALA A 103 -0.69 21.72 5.51
C ALA A 103 -1.31 22.99 4.90
N ILE A 104 -1.47 23.01 3.57
CA ILE A 104 -2.20 24.07 2.85
C ILE A 104 -3.50 23.47 2.32
N LEU A 105 -4.62 23.94 2.83
CA LEU A 105 -5.96 23.53 2.43
C LEU A 105 -6.49 24.52 1.38
N ALA A 106 -6.44 24.09 0.11
CA ALA A 106 -6.90 24.90 -1.03
C ALA A 106 -8.34 24.59 -1.47
N SER A 107 -8.93 23.51 -0.97
CA SER A 107 -10.30 23.07 -1.29
C SER A 107 -11.04 22.69 -0.02
N SER A 108 -12.37 22.90 -0.01
CA SER A 108 -13.23 22.56 1.12
C SER A 108 -13.06 21.10 1.55
N LEU A 109 -12.74 20.88 2.83
CA LEU A 109 -12.66 19.57 3.46
C LEU A 109 -14.06 19.15 3.89
N ILE A 110 -14.86 18.71 2.92
CA ILE A 110 -16.24 18.28 3.12
C ILE A 110 -16.26 16.83 3.65
N TRP A 111 -15.37 15.99 3.13
CA TRP A 111 -15.21 14.64 3.63
C TRP A 111 -13.79 14.09 3.53
N GLY A 112 -13.54 12.99 4.26
CA GLY A 112 -12.21 12.61 4.76
C GLY A 112 -11.98 13.18 6.16
N GLU A 113 -11.38 12.44 7.11
CA GLU A 113 -11.13 12.93 8.49
C GLU A 113 -9.90 13.84 8.59
N LYS A 114 -8.97 13.75 7.63
CA LYS A 114 -7.65 14.37 7.72
C LYS A 114 -7.14 14.89 6.37
N TRP A 115 -6.66 16.14 6.31
CA TRP A 115 -5.93 16.65 5.14
C TRP A 115 -4.43 16.61 5.40
N SER A 116 -3.70 15.77 4.63
CA SER A 116 -2.25 15.57 4.79
C SER A 116 -1.42 16.41 3.83
N LYS A 117 -0.17 16.66 4.24
CA LYS A 117 0.86 17.31 3.42
C LYS A 117 1.33 16.45 2.24
N ASN A 118 1.14 15.12 2.30
CA ASN A 118 1.52 14.17 1.26
C ASN A 118 0.26 13.50 0.69
N ILE A 119 0.33 13.12 -0.59
CA ILE A 119 -0.76 12.44 -1.31
C ILE A 119 -0.39 10.96 -1.53
N PHE A 120 0.90 10.65 -1.65
CA PHE A 120 1.37 9.27 -1.76
C PHE A 120 1.55 8.65 -0.37
N GLY A 121 0.99 7.45 -0.23
CA GLY A 121 1.16 6.57 0.92
C GLY A 121 1.67 5.18 0.50
N PRO A 122 1.67 4.20 1.43
CA PRO A 122 2.21 2.86 1.18
C PRO A 122 1.57 2.10 0.00
N TYR A 123 0.31 2.42 -0.31
CA TYR A 123 -0.48 1.78 -1.37
C TYR A 123 -0.63 2.65 -2.64
N GLY A 124 0.14 3.73 -2.76
CA GLY A 124 -0.02 4.75 -3.79
C GLY A 124 -0.86 5.91 -3.28
N VAL A 125 -1.68 6.51 -4.15
CA VAL A 125 -2.64 7.55 -3.73
C VAL A 125 -3.96 6.87 -3.37
N THR A 126 -4.33 6.96 -2.10
CA THR A 126 -5.50 6.28 -1.53
C THR A 126 -6.44 7.30 -0.91
N GLY A 127 -7.74 7.10 -1.10
CA GLY A 127 -8.76 7.95 -0.47
C GLY A 127 -10.19 7.54 -0.78
N ILE A 128 -11.13 8.14 -0.06
CA ILE A 128 -12.56 7.87 -0.20
C ILE A 128 -13.04 8.29 -1.59
N ALA A 129 -13.71 7.37 -2.28
CA ALA A 129 -14.18 7.55 -3.63
C ALA A 129 -15.22 8.68 -3.73
N ASN A 130 -15.11 9.53 -4.77
CA ASN A 130 -15.98 10.70 -5.00
C ASN A 130 -15.93 11.77 -3.90
N ILE A 131 -15.01 11.65 -2.94
CA ILE A 131 -14.87 12.54 -1.80
C ILE A 131 -13.45 13.11 -1.79
N GLU A 132 -12.47 12.26 -1.47
CA GLU A 132 -11.05 12.62 -1.45
C GLU A 132 -10.47 12.41 -2.85
N ILE A 133 -10.86 11.30 -3.49
CA ILE A 133 -10.53 11.01 -4.89
C ILE A 133 -11.78 11.28 -5.73
N SER A 134 -11.98 12.55 -6.08
CA SER A 134 -13.00 13.01 -7.04
C SER A 134 -12.47 13.05 -8.48
N PRO A 135 -13.34 13.18 -9.50
CA PRO A 135 -12.89 13.42 -10.88
C PRO A 135 -11.97 14.63 -11.04
N GLU A 136 -12.24 15.74 -10.35
CA GLU A 136 -11.43 16.97 -10.40
C GLU A 136 -10.05 16.73 -9.78
N PHE A 137 -10.02 16.07 -8.62
CA PHE A 137 -8.78 15.66 -7.97
C PHE A 137 -7.96 14.75 -8.91
N ALA A 138 -8.60 13.75 -9.49
CA ALA A 138 -7.98 12.78 -10.39
C ALA A 138 -7.42 13.42 -11.66
N ALA A 139 -8.16 14.34 -12.29
CA ALA A 139 -7.68 15.08 -13.46
C ALA A 139 -6.50 15.99 -13.11
N LYS A 140 -6.53 16.66 -11.95
CA LYS A 140 -5.41 17.46 -11.45
C LYS A 140 -4.18 16.60 -11.16
N LEU A 141 -4.36 15.43 -10.55
CA LEU A 141 -3.28 14.47 -10.30
C LEU A 141 -2.70 13.90 -11.60
N GLY A 142 -3.55 13.61 -12.59
CA GLY A 142 -3.12 13.22 -13.93
C GLY A 142 -2.28 14.30 -14.61
N ALA A 143 -2.67 15.58 -14.48
CA ALA A 143 -1.88 16.70 -14.97
C ALA A 143 -0.53 16.84 -14.24
N ALA A 144 -0.51 16.65 -12.91
CA ALA A 144 0.72 16.64 -12.11
C ALA A 144 1.69 15.55 -12.58
N TYR A 145 1.16 14.33 -12.77
CA TYR A 145 1.94 13.22 -13.26
C TYR A 145 2.45 13.47 -14.69
N GLY A 146 1.57 13.89 -15.61
CA GLY A 146 1.96 14.20 -16.99
C GLY A 146 2.97 15.34 -17.10
N ALA A 147 2.93 16.33 -16.20
CA ALA A 147 3.90 17.43 -16.16
C ALA A 147 5.29 16.99 -15.64
N SER A 148 5.34 15.93 -14.82
CA SER A 148 6.60 15.32 -14.38
C SER A 148 7.33 14.55 -15.49
N LEU A 149 6.67 14.34 -16.63
CA LEU A 149 7.15 13.54 -17.74
C LEU A 149 7.48 14.37 -18.99
N ARG A 150 8.34 13.81 -19.84
CA ARG A 150 8.64 14.40 -21.15
C ARG A 150 7.41 14.37 -22.05
N LYS A 151 7.23 15.43 -22.84
CA LYS A 151 6.17 15.50 -23.84
C LYS A 151 6.33 14.42 -24.91
N GLY A 152 5.22 13.90 -25.43
CA GLY A 152 5.17 12.82 -26.42
C GLY A 152 5.57 11.45 -25.87
N ALA A 153 5.87 11.33 -24.57
CA ALA A 153 6.05 10.03 -23.95
C ALA A 153 4.74 9.26 -23.89
N PHE A 154 4.83 7.93 -23.81
CA PHE A 154 3.70 7.07 -23.53
C PHE A 154 3.71 6.63 -22.07
N VAL A 155 2.52 6.57 -21.47
CA VAL A 155 2.29 5.93 -20.17
C VAL A 155 1.18 4.90 -20.28
N SER A 156 1.29 3.81 -19.52
CA SER A 156 0.24 2.80 -19.48
C SER A 156 -0.82 3.14 -18.44
N THR A 157 -2.08 2.92 -18.79
CA THR A 157 -3.21 3.06 -17.86
C THR A 157 -4.00 1.77 -17.81
N SER A 158 -4.51 1.44 -16.62
CA SER A 158 -5.32 0.25 -16.41
C SER A 158 -6.18 0.39 -15.16
N ARG A 159 -7.12 -0.52 -14.99
CA ARG A 159 -8.01 -0.52 -13.84
C ARG A 159 -8.58 -1.89 -13.50
N ASP A 160 -9.27 -1.96 -12.36
CA ASP A 160 -10.18 -3.04 -12.05
C ASP A 160 -11.54 -2.92 -12.76
N ALA A 161 -12.48 -3.82 -12.41
CA ALA A 161 -13.81 -3.87 -13.01
C ALA A 161 -14.81 -2.83 -12.45
N HIS A 162 -14.51 -2.15 -11.33
CA HIS A 162 -15.47 -1.32 -10.63
C HIS A 162 -15.80 -0.02 -11.39
N LYS A 163 -17.05 0.42 -11.30
CA LYS A 163 -17.56 1.59 -12.05
C LYS A 163 -16.87 2.90 -11.63
N THR A 164 -16.60 3.06 -10.34
CA THR A 164 -15.92 4.26 -9.83
C THR A 164 -14.46 4.30 -10.28
N SER A 165 -13.77 3.16 -10.25
CA SER A 165 -12.41 3.04 -10.80
C SER A 165 -12.35 3.43 -12.28
N ARG A 166 -13.37 3.05 -13.07
CA ARG A 166 -13.49 3.48 -14.47
C ARG A 166 -13.62 4.98 -14.62
N MET A 167 -14.45 5.62 -13.81
CA MET A 167 -14.63 7.07 -13.85
C MET A 167 -13.34 7.80 -13.46
N ILE A 168 -12.72 7.41 -12.35
CA ILE A 168 -11.48 8.02 -11.85
C ILE A 168 -10.34 7.81 -12.83
N ASN A 169 -10.15 6.60 -13.37
CA ASN A 169 -9.10 6.33 -14.37
C ASN A 169 -9.24 7.27 -15.59
N ARG A 170 -10.46 7.46 -16.11
CA ARG A 170 -10.72 8.38 -17.21
C ARG A 170 -10.36 9.83 -16.86
N ALA A 171 -10.70 10.28 -15.66
CA ALA A 171 -10.34 11.62 -15.20
C ALA A 171 -8.81 11.81 -15.17
N ILE A 172 -8.07 10.85 -14.61
CA ILE A 172 -6.59 10.87 -14.62
C ILE A 172 -6.05 10.95 -16.05
N MET A 173 -6.59 10.11 -16.96
CA MET A 173 -6.18 10.10 -18.36
C MET A 173 -6.36 11.48 -19.00
N THR A 174 -7.48 12.17 -18.77
CA THR A 174 -7.70 13.52 -19.32
C THR A 174 -6.64 14.52 -18.82
N GLY A 175 -6.26 14.42 -17.54
CA GLY A 175 -5.19 15.21 -16.95
C GLY A 175 -3.85 14.99 -17.65
N ILE A 176 -3.48 13.73 -17.86
CA ILE A 176 -2.22 13.34 -18.52
C ILE A 176 -2.19 13.84 -19.97
N LEU A 177 -3.25 13.61 -20.75
CA LEU A 177 -3.31 14.02 -22.16
C LEU A 177 -3.16 15.54 -22.31
N SER A 178 -3.70 16.32 -21.37
CA SER A 178 -3.61 17.78 -21.38
C SER A 178 -2.19 18.35 -21.26
N THR A 179 -1.20 17.53 -20.85
CA THR A 179 0.21 17.95 -20.76
C THR A 179 1.03 17.57 -22.00
N GLY A 180 0.38 16.95 -22.99
CA GLY A 180 1.01 16.43 -24.22
C GLY A 180 1.70 15.08 -24.01
N VAL A 181 1.30 14.30 -23.00
CA VAL A 181 1.76 12.93 -22.78
C VAL A 181 0.70 11.96 -23.34
N ASN A 182 1.14 10.94 -24.06
CA ASN A 182 0.30 9.94 -24.70
C ASN A 182 -0.02 8.79 -23.73
N ILE A 183 -1.12 8.08 -23.99
CA ILE A 183 -1.63 7.01 -23.14
C ILE A 183 -1.82 5.73 -23.93
N HIS A 184 -1.36 4.62 -23.36
CA HIS A 184 -1.75 3.26 -23.72
C HIS A 184 -2.79 2.77 -22.70
N ASP A 185 -4.07 2.70 -23.08
CA ASP A 185 -5.14 2.22 -22.18
C ASP A 185 -5.37 0.72 -22.34
N TYR A 186 -5.02 -0.02 -21.28
CA TYR A 186 -5.24 -1.46 -21.17
C TYR A 186 -6.59 -1.80 -20.53
N GLY A 187 -7.41 -0.82 -20.13
CA GLY A 187 -8.75 -1.06 -19.60
C GLY A 187 -8.77 -1.97 -18.36
N VAL A 188 -9.68 -2.96 -18.32
CA VAL A 188 -9.73 -3.95 -17.23
C VAL A 188 -8.62 -4.98 -17.41
N THR A 189 -7.54 -4.84 -16.65
CA THR A 189 -6.36 -5.70 -16.78
C THR A 189 -5.70 -5.93 -15.41
N PRO A 190 -5.23 -7.16 -15.11
CA PRO A 190 -4.47 -7.43 -13.89
C PRO A 190 -3.24 -6.55 -13.77
N ILE A 191 -2.94 -6.11 -12.56
CA ILE A 191 -1.76 -5.30 -12.24
C ILE A 191 -0.46 -5.94 -12.77
N PRO A 192 -0.17 -7.25 -12.56
CA PRO A 192 1.08 -7.84 -13.05
C PRO A 192 1.22 -7.83 -14.58
N VAL A 193 0.11 -7.89 -15.32
CA VAL A 193 0.14 -7.86 -16.80
C VAL A 193 0.56 -6.48 -17.28
N VAL A 194 0.02 -5.42 -16.67
CA VAL A 194 0.34 -4.03 -17.06
C VAL A 194 1.77 -3.68 -16.68
N ARG A 195 2.26 -4.15 -15.53
CA ARG A 195 3.67 -4.01 -15.13
C ARG A 195 4.62 -4.70 -16.13
N TYR A 196 4.27 -5.91 -16.56
CA TYR A 196 5.04 -6.65 -17.55
C TYR A 196 5.11 -5.92 -18.91
N LEU A 197 3.98 -5.35 -19.34
CA LEU A 197 3.87 -4.59 -20.59
C LEU A 197 4.66 -3.28 -20.52
N ALA A 198 4.55 -2.54 -19.41
CA ALA A 198 5.28 -1.28 -19.20
C ALA A 198 6.81 -1.44 -19.30
N ARG A 199 7.35 -2.62 -18.93
CA ARG A 199 8.78 -2.92 -19.06
C ARG A 199 9.22 -3.21 -20.50
N SER A 200 8.31 -3.72 -21.32
CA SER A 200 8.64 -4.29 -22.62
C SER A 200 8.31 -3.37 -23.80
N GLY A 201 7.51 -2.33 -23.55
CA GLY A 201 7.10 -1.36 -24.57
C GLY A 201 7.84 -0.02 -24.49
N SER A 202 7.25 0.99 -25.11
CA SER A 202 7.77 2.36 -25.16
C SER A 202 7.31 3.22 -23.98
N GLU A 203 6.51 2.65 -23.07
CA GLU A 203 5.97 3.35 -21.91
C GLU A 203 7.05 3.70 -20.90
N ILE A 204 7.00 4.92 -20.36
CA ILE A 204 7.97 5.40 -19.37
C ILE A 204 7.45 5.34 -17.92
N GLY A 205 6.30 4.71 -17.74
CA GLY A 205 5.60 4.55 -16.47
C GLY A 205 4.12 4.25 -16.70
N GLY A 206 3.36 4.19 -15.62
CA GLY A 206 1.92 4.01 -15.73
C GLY A 206 1.18 4.09 -14.41
N ILE A 207 -0.14 3.90 -14.52
CA ILE A 207 -1.09 3.92 -13.41
C ILE A 207 -2.08 2.78 -13.50
N HIS A 208 -2.38 2.19 -12.34
CA HIS A 208 -3.50 1.28 -12.15
C HIS A 208 -4.49 1.85 -11.13
N THR A 209 -5.74 2.04 -11.53
CA THR A 209 -6.82 2.50 -10.66
C THR A 209 -7.71 1.35 -10.21
N ARG A 210 -7.88 1.17 -8.90
CA ARG A 210 -8.73 0.10 -8.36
C ARG A 210 -9.49 0.54 -7.11
N ARG A 211 -10.53 -0.21 -6.77
CA ARG A 211 -11.12 -0.23 -5.43
C ARG A 211 -10.14 -0.89 -4.47
N SER A 212 -10.07 -0.39 -3.24
CA SER A 212 -9.25 -1.01 -2.21
C SER A 212 -9.74 -2.43 -1.93
N PRO A 213 -8.85 -3.42 -1.80
CA PRO A 213 -9.22 -4.79 -1.45
C PRO A 213 -9.67 -4.90 0.01
N PHE A 214 -9.38 -3.89 0.84
CA PHE A 214 -9.64 -3.90 2.28
C PHE A 214 -10.81 -3.01 2.69
N ASP A 215 -11.17 -2.02 1.87
CA ASP A 215 -12.23 -1.06 2.17
C ASP A 215 -13.07 -0.78 0.92
N SER A 216 -14.38 -0.88 1.12
CA SER A 216 -15.41 -0.76 0.10
C SER A 216 -15.51 0.66 -0.47
N ASP A 217 -15.18 1.67 0.33
CA ASP A 217 -15.45 3.06 0.00
C ASP A 217 -14.19 3.78 -0.52
N ILE A 218 -13.05 3.07 -0.54
CA ILE A 218 -11.74 3.60 -0.88
C ILE A 218 -11.31 3.19 -2.29
N ILE A 219 -10.64 4.12 -2.99
CA ILE A 219 -9.94 3.89 -4.26
C ILE A 219 -8.43 3.98 -4.02
N ASP A 220 -7.68 3.06 -4.64
CA ASP A 220 -6.22 3.09 -4.73
C ASP A 220 -5.79 3.46 -6.15
N LEU A 221 -4.86 4.40 -6.27
CA LEU A 221 -4.15 4.74 -7.50
C LEU A 221 -2.68 4.32 -7.36
N LYS A 222 -2.34 3.20 -8.00
CA LYS A 222 -0.98 2.66 -7.99
C LYS A 222 -0.21 3.19 -9.19
N PHE A 223 0.82 3.98 -8.95
CA PHE A 223 1.73 4.43 -9.99
C PHE A 223 2.98 3.55 -10.05
N PHE A 224 3.52 3.36 -11.24
CA PHE A 224 4.73 2.57 -11.46
C PHE A 224 5.62 3.18 -12.55
N ASP A 225 6.90 2.83 -12.51
CA ASP A 225 7.93 3.29 -13.44
C ASP A 225 8.03 2.39 -14.69
N ASN A 226 8.93 2.75 -15.60
CA ASN A 226 9.20 2.01 -16.84
C ASN A 226 9.82 0.61 -16.63
N LYS A 227 10.15 0.23 -15.40
CA LYS A 227 10.59 -1.13 -15.06
C LYS A 227 9.45 -1.95 -14.46
N GLY A 228 8.26 -1.36 -14.32
CA GLY A 228 7.08 -1.99 -13.71
C GLY A 228 7.09 -1.97 -12.18
N LEU A 229 8.03 -1.27 -11.55
CA LEU A 229 8.12 -1.13 -10.09
C LEU A 229 7.22 0.02 -9.62
N ASN A 230 6.71 0.00 -8.39
CA ASN A 230 6.03 1.18 -7.80
C ASN A 230 6.88 2.45 -7.93
N LEU A 231 6.31 3.65 -8.02
CA LEU A 231 7.14 4.86 -8.19
C LEU A 231 8.19 5.02 -7.08
N HIS A 232 9.33 5.60 -7.46
CA HIS A 232 10.36 5.94 -6.49
C HIS A 232 9.93 7.16 -5.67
N PRO A 233 10.22 7.24 -4.34
CA PRO A 233 9.80 8.36 -3.49
C PRO A 233 10.17 9.76 -4.00
N ASN A 234 11.30 9.88 -4.72
CA ASN A 234 11.69 11.16 -5.34
C ASN A 234 10.75 11.59 -6.48
N GLN A 235 10.20 10.62 -7.23
CA GLN A 235 9.21 10.90 -8.27
C GLN A 235 7.85 11.24 -7.65
N GLU A 236 7.44 10.52 -6.60
CA GLU A 236 6.23 10.81 -5.82
C GLU A 236 6.26 12.27 -5.32
N LYS A 237 7.35 12.69 -4.64
CA LYS A 237 7.55 14.08 -4.18
C LYS A 237 7.51 15.10 -5.32
N THR A 238 8.01 14.74 -6.49
CA THR A 238 7.98 15.62 -7.66
C THR A 238 6.54 15.84 -8.12
N ILE A 239 5.75 14.76 -8.20
CA ILE A 239 4.33 14.81 -8.57
C ILE A 239 3.54 15.60 -7.52
N GLU A 240 3.75 15.35 -6.23
CA GLU A 240 3.11 16.10 -5.13
C GLU A 240 3.41 17.58 -5.20
N ARG A 241 4.68 17.95 -5.41
CA ARG A 241 5.07 19.36 -5.55
C ARG A 241 4.35 20.04 -6.71
N LEU A 242 4.29 19.38 -7.87
CA LEU A 242 3.55 19.91 -9.02
C LEU A 242 2.06 20.02 -8.67
N PHE A 243 1.49 18.99 -8.03
CA PHE A 243 0.09 18.94 -7.64
C PHE A 243 -0.31 20.12 -6.74
N PHE A 244 0.43 20.35 -5.66
CA PHE A 244 0.10 21.40 -4.69
C PHE A 244 0.39 22.81 -5.21
N ARG A 245 1.42 22.98 -6.06
CA ARG A 245 1.73 24.28 -6.66
C ARG A 245 0.84 24.63 -7.85
N GLU A 246 0.12 23.66 -8.37
CA GLU A 246 -0.63 23.76 -9.63
C GLU A 246 0.23 24.15 -10.83
N ASP A 247 1.52 23.84 -10.74
CA ASP A 247 2.53 24.14 -11.76
C ASP A 247 2.57 23.00 -12.77
N PHE A 248 1.54 22.95 -13.62
CA PHE A 248 1.43 21.93 -14.66
C PHE A 248 1.61 22.55 -16.03
N ARG A 249 2.49 21.96 -16.85
CA ARG A 249 2.54 22.26 -18.28
C ARG A 249 1.19 21.91 -18.92
N ARG A 250 0.60 22.87 -19.64
CA ARG A 250 -0.49 22.61 -20.60
C ARG A 250 0.06 22.56 -22.02
N ALA A 251 -0.30 21.53 -22.75
CA ALA A 251 0.03 21.44 -24.17
C ALA A 251 -0.81 22.43 -24.98
N LYS A 252 -0.27 22.86 -26.13
CA LYS A 252 -1.08 23.55 -27.14
C LYS A 252 -2.09 22.57 -27.73
N MET A 253 -3.13 23.09 -28.39
CA MET A 253 -4.20 22.28 -28.95
C MET A 253 -3.67 21.15 -29.85
N GLU A 254 -2.72 21.46 -30.75
CA GLU A 254 -2.11 20.55 -31.72
C GLU A 254 -1.14 19.54 -31.08
N GLU A 255 -0.79 19.74 -29.81
CA GLU A 255 0.21 18.97 -29.10
C GLU A 255 -0.40 18.20 -27.91
N THR A 256 -1.72 18.15 -27.85
CA THR A 256 -2.48 17.34 -26.90
C THR A 256 -2.12 15.87 -27.08
N GLY A 257 -1.94 15.15 -25.97
CA GLY A 257 -1.56 13.74 -26.03
C GLY A 257 -2.61 12.88 -26.71
N GLU A 258 -2.16 11.76 -27.27
CA GLU A 258 -3.01 10.77 -27.93
C GLU A 258 -3.32 9.59 -27.00
N MET A 259 -4.55 9.08 -27.09
CA MET A 259 -4.96 7.85 -26.41
C MET A 259 -5.02 6.71 -27.42
N VAL A 260 -4.24 5.65 -27.15
CA VAL A 260 -4.17 4.44 -27.95
C VAL A 260 -4.64 3.27 -27.11
N PHE A 261 -5.34 2.32 -27.74
CA PHE A 261 -5.72 1.05 -27.14
C PHE A 261 -4.84 -0.04 -27.77
N PRO A 262 -3.74 -0.46 -27.10
CA PRO A 262 -2.81 -1.40 -27.70
C PRO A 262 -3.48 -2.73 -28.01
N VAL A 263 -3.29 -3.20 -29.24
CA VAL A 263 -3.70 -4.53 -29.68
C VAL A 263 -2.61 -5.52 -29.26
N HIS A 264 -2.99 -6.74 -28.88
CA HIS A 264 -2.08 -7.84 -28.54
C HIS A 264 -1.30 -7.76 -27.21
N GLY A 265 -1.63 -6.82 -26.32
CA GLY A 265 -0.97 -6.73 -25.01
C GLY A 265 -1.10 -8.01 -24.17
N PHE A 266 -2.27 -8.67 -24.22
CA PHE A 266 -2.49 -9.92 -23.49
C PHE A 266 -1.66 -11.06 -24.07
N GLU A 267 -1.61 -11.16 -25.40
CA GLU A 267 -0.86 -12.19 -26.12
C GLU A 267 0.64 -12.07 -25.85
N TYR A 268 1.17 -10.84 -25.76
CA TYR A 268 2.57 -10.62 -25.42
C TYR A 268 2.91 -11.15 -24.02
N TYR A 269 2.10 -10.82 -23.00
CA TYR A 269 2.25 -11.39 -21.65
C TYR A 269 2.12 -12.91 -21.66
N GLN A 270 1.10 -13.46 -22.33
CA GLN A 270 0.87 -14.91 -22.40
C GLN A 270 2.05 -15.65 -23.05
N ASN A 271 2.61 -15.11 -24.13
CA ASN A 271 3.73 -15.73 -24.83
C ASN A 271 4.99 -15.72 -23.96
N GLY A 272 5.30 -14.58 -23.34
CA GLY A 272 6.38 -14.48 -22.36
C GLY A 272 6.20 -15.48 -21.21
N PHE A 273 4.99 -15.55 -20.66
CA PHE A 273 4.63 -16.46 -19.57
C PHE A 273 4.86 -17.92 -19.94
N ILE A 274 4.30 -18.36 -21.07
CA ILE A 274 4.41 -19.75 -21.50
C ILE A 274 5.86 -20.11 -21.86
N SER A 275 6.62 -19.17 -22.44
CA SER A 275 8.02 -19.40 -22.80
C SER A 275 8.96 -19.62 -21.61
N SER A 276 8.57 -19.17 -20.41
CA SER A 276 9.40 -19.28 -19.19
C SER A 276 8.97 -20.42 -18.26
N ILE A 277 8.06 -21.29 -18.70
CA ILE A 277 7.51 -22.42 -17.96
C ILE A 277 7.74 -23.72 -18.73
N ASP A 278 8.09 -24.80 -18.03
CA ASP A 278 8.09 -26.16 -18.60
C ASP A 278 6.67 -26.71 -18.71
N VAL A 279 6.05 -26.42 -19.85
CA VAL A 279 4.67 -26.81 -20.17
C VAL A 279 4.47 -28.34 -20.12
N GLU A 280 5.43 -29.10 -20.60
CA GLU A 280 5.30 -30.56 -20.73
C GLU A 280 5.45 -31.27 -19.38
N ALA A 281 6.25 -30.73 -18.45
CA ALA A 281 6.23 -31.21 -17.06
C ALA A 281 4.85 -31.06 -16.42
N ILE A 282 4.21 -29.90 -16.58
CA ILE A 282 2.89 -29.63 -15.99
C ILE A 282 1.80 -30.52 -16.61
N LYS A 283 1.77 -30.62 -17.94
CA LYS A 283 0.80 -31.47 -18.65
C LYS A 283 0.88 -32.93 -18.22
N ARG A 284 2.10 -33.46 -18.06
CA ARG A 284 2.32 -34.85 -17.62
C ARG A 284 1.85 -35.10 -16.19
N ALA A 285 2.01 -34.11 -15.30
CA ALA A 285 1.55 -34.22 -13.92
C ALA A 285 0.02 -34.22 -13.80
N ASN A 286 -0.70 -33.63 -14.77
CA ASN A 286 -2.17 -33.65 -14.87
C ASN A 286 -2.88 -33.20 -13.57
N PHE A 287 -2.40 -32.10 -12.98
CA PHE A 287 -2.93 -31.59 -11.73
C PHE A 287 -4.41 -31.19 -11.80
N LYS A 288 -5.13 -31.50 -10.72
CA LYS A 288 -6.45 -30.98 -10.41
C LYS A 288 -6.33 -29.84 -9.41
N MET A 289 -6.72 -28.64 -9.80
CA MET A 289 -6.62 -27.43 -8.98
C MET A 289 -7.99 -26.81 -8.74
N VAL A 290 -8.24 -26.31 -7.53
CA VAL A 290 -9.35 -25.40 -7.24
C VAL A 290 -8.80 -23.98 -7.19
N LEU A 291 -9.35 -23.07 -7.98
CA LEU A 291 -8.85 -21.69 -8.10
C LEU A 291 -9.98 -20.68 -7.88
N ASP A 292 -9.88 -19.90 -6.81
CA ASP A 292 -10.74 -18.75 -6.55
C ASP A 292 -10.13 -17.48 -7.15
N TYR A 293 -10.85 -16.86 -8.09
CA TYR A 293 -10.44 -15.65 -8.80
C TYR A 293 -10.77 -14.35 -8.06
N SER A 294 -11.46 -14.42 -6.91
CA SER A 294 -11.89 -13.27 -6.12
C SER A 294 -12.63 -12.18 -6.92
N TYR A 295 -13.40 -12.55 -7.95
CA TYR A 295 -14.07 -11.62 -8.87
C TYR A 295 -13.10 -10.67 -9.60
N GLY A 296 -11.80 -11.01 -9.60
CA GLY A 296 -10.70 -10.19 -10.05
C GLY A 296 -10.47 -10.19 -11.55
N SER A 297 -9.70 -9.21 -12.01
CA SER A 297 -9.40 -9.01 -13.44
C SER A 297 -8.60 -10.17 -14.06
N SER A 298 -7.94 -11.00 -13.25
CA SER A 298 -7.16 -12.17 -13.70
C SER A 298 -8.02 -13.20 -14.44
N ALA A 299 -9.33 -13.24 -14.17
CA ALA A 299 -10.28 -14.09 -14.89
C ALA A 299 -10.35 -13.80 -16.41
N ARG A 300 -9.88 -12.63 -16.88
CA ARG A 300 -9.86 -12.31 -18.31
C ARG A 300 -8.75 -13.00 -19.09
N ILE A 301 -7.64 -13.33 -18.44
CA ILE A 301 -6.41 -13.77 -19.12
C ILE A 301 -5.93 -15.14 -18.65
N PHE A 302 -6.07 -15.43 -17.36
CA PHE A 302 -5.49 -16.61 -16.75
C PHE A 302 -6.16 -17.92 -17.22
N PRO A 303 -7.50 -18.01 -17.43
CA PRO A 303 -8.11 -19.23 -17.95
C PRO A 303 -7.51 -19.68 -19.29
N SER A 304 -7.15 -18.73 -20.17
CA SER A 304 -6.51 -19.04 -21.45
C SER A 304 -5.10 -19.60 -21.28
N ILE A 305 -4.34 -19.10 -20.29
CA ILE A 305 -3.02 -19.64 -19.93
C ILE A 305 -3.16 -21.06 -19.37
N LEU A 306 -4.06 -21.26 -18.42
CA LEU A 306 -4.32 -22.56 -17.79
C LEU A 306 -4.78 -23.61 -18.83
N GLY A 307 -5.58 -23.20 -19.82
CA GLY A 307 -5.97 -24.04 -20.94
C GLY A 307 -4.81 -24.48 -21.83
N LYS A 308 -3.85 -23.59 -22.13
CA LYS A 308 -2.61 -23.94 -22.87
C LYS A 308 -1.73 -24.96 -22.12
N LEU A 309 -1.82 -24.97 -20.79
CA LEU A 309 -1.14 -25.90 -19.90
C LEU A 309 -1.92 -27.21 -19.67
N ASN A 310 -3.13 -27.33 -20.23
CA ASN A 310 -4.03 -28.48 -20.07
C ASN A 310 -4.32 -28.84 -18.58
N LEU A 311 -4.47 -27.83 -17.73
CA LEU A 311 -4.76 -28.02 -16.30
C LEU A 311 -6.25 -28.31 -16.07
N ASN A 312 -6.55 -29.22 -15.14
CA ASN A 312 -7.92 -29.47 -14.69
C ASN A 312 -8.29 -28.48 -13.58
N VAL A 313 -8.98 -27.40 -13.92
CA VAL A 313 -9.25 -26.28 -13.01
C VAL A 313 -10.72 -26.17 -12.67
N VAL A 314 -11.03 -26.24 -11.39
CA VAL A 314 -12.34 -25.89 -10.83
C VAL A 314 -12.30 -24.42 -10.43
N ALA A 315 -12.91 -23.58 -11.25
CA ALA A 315 -12.89 -22.14 -11.07
C ALA A 315 -14.01 -21.67 -10.13
N LEU A 316 -13.66 -20.90 -9.11
CA LEU A 316 -14.57 -20.22 -8.20
C LEU A 316 -14.51 -18.71 -8.45
N ASN A 317 -15.64 -18.03 -8.33
CA ASN A 317 -15.74 -16.56 -8.41
C ASN A 317 -15.04 -15.95 -9.66
N ALA A 318 -15.11 -16.65 -10.80
CA ALA A 318 -14.39 -16.33 -12.03
C ALA A 318 -15.08 -15.29 -12.94
N ASN A 319 -16.21 -14.73 -12.52
CA ASN A 319 -16.85 -13.62 -13.21
C ASN A 319 -16.31 -12.27 -12.68
N LEU A 320 -16.23 -11.27 -13.56
CA LEU A 320 -15.85 -9.92 -13.14
C LEU A 320 -17.03 -9.26 -12.42
N ASP A 321 -16.85 -8.98 -11.13
CA ASP A 321 -17.83 -8.25 -10.34
C ASP A 321 -17.13 -7.21 -9.45
N GLY A 322 -17.10 -5.97 -9.94
CA GLY A 322 -16.47 -4.86 -9.22
C GLY A 322 -17.07 -4.58 -7.84
N ALA A 323 -18.30 -5.01 -7.58
CA ALA A 323 -18.94 -4.82 -6.28
C ALA A 323 -18.37 -5.79 -5.22
N ARG A 324 -17.80 -6.93 -5.64
CA ARG A 324 -17.38 -8.05 -4.78
C ARG A 324 -15.86 -8.27 -4.73
N ILE A 325 -15.10 -7.31 -5.26
CA ILE A 325 -13.62 -7.32 -5.27
C ILE A 325 -13.04 -7.14 -3.86
N THR A 326 -13.69 -6.32 -3.04
CA THR A 326 -13.29 -6.04 -1.65
C THR A 326 -13.85 -7.12 -0.73
N LYS A 327 -13.06 -7.60 0.23
CA LYS A 327 -13.50 -8.52 1.28
C LYS A 327 -13.12 -7.96 2.64
N THR A 328 -14.04 -7.98 3.58
CA THR A 328 -13.73 -7.84 5.01
C THR A 328 -12.85 -9.01 5.48
N ALA A 329 -12.23 -8.88 6.66
CA ALA A 329 -11.41 -9.95 7.22
C ALA A 329 -12.22 -11.26 7.39
N ASP A 330 -13.46 -11.16 7.85
CA ASP A 330 -14.34 -12.33 8.05
C ASP A 330 -14.76 -12.94 6.71
N GLU A 331 -15.13 -12.13 5.71
CA GLU A 331 -15.44 -12.64 4.36
C GLU A 331 -14.24 -13.31 3.70
N PHE A 332 -13.05 -12.77 3.91
CA PHE A 332 -11.80 -13.34 3.41
C PHE A 332 -11.53 -14.70 4.05
N GLN A 333 -11.70 -14.81 5.37
CA GLN A 333 -11.53 -16.07 6.09
C GLN A 333 -12.58 -17.12 5.67
N ASN A 334 -13.84 -16.72 5.56
CA ASN A 334 -14.93 -17.59 5.08
C ASN A 334 -14.66 -18.10 3.65
N ALA A 335 -14.12 -17.25 2.77
CA ALA A 335 -13.74 -17.66 1.41
C ALA A 335 -12.62 -18.70 1.41
N LEU A 336 -11.62 -18.57 2.29
CA LEU A 336 -10.56 -19.57 2.46
C LEU A 336 -11.08 -20.91 3.00
N GLU A 337 -12.00 -20.88 3.97
CA GLU A 337 -12.63 -22.08 4.52
C GLU A 337 -13.51 -22.79 3.49
N GLN A 338 -14.23 -22.02 2.67
CA GLN A 338 -14.97 -22.55 1.54
C GLN A 338 -14.04 -23.21 0.51
N LEU A 339 -12.94 -22.53 0.14
CA LEU A 339 -11.92 -23.08 -0.75
C LEU A 339 -11.35 -24.40 -0.19
N SER A 340 -10.97 -24.42 1.08
CA SER A 340 -10.49 -25.59 1.81
C SER A 340 -11.46 -26.77 1.72
N SER A 341 -12.73 -26.52 2.03
CA SER A 341 -13.79 -27.54 1.99
C SER A 341 -13.96 -28.13 0.58
N ILE A 342 -13.88 -27.30 -0.46
CA ILE A 342 -14.02 -27.74 -1.86
C ILE A 342 -12.80 -28.56 -2.30
N VAL A 343 -11.58 -28.13 -1.93
CA VAL A 343 -10.33 -28.85 -2.23
C VAL A 343 -10.39 -30.26 -1.65
N HIS A 344 -10.75 -30.36 -0.36
CA HIS A 344 -10.91 -31.63 0.33
C HIS A 344 -11.97 -32.52 -0.34
N SER A 345 -13.16 -31.96 -0.59
CA SER A 345 -14.29 -32.69 -1.18
C SER A 345 -13.99 -33.22 -2.59
N LEU A 346 -13.27 -32.43 -3.39
CA LEU A 346 -12.93 -32.78 -4.76
C LEU A 346 -11.63 -33.59 -4.86
N ARG A 347 -10.90 -33.78 -3.76
CA ARG A 347 -9.54 -34.37 -3.75
C ARG A 347 -8.65 -33.70 -4.79
N ALA A 348 -8.66 -32.37 -4.78
CA ALA A 348 -7.78 -31.59 -5.64
C ALA A 348 -6.34 -31.65 -5.09
N ASP A 349 -5.36 -31.53 -5.98
CA ASP A 349 -3.93 -31.57 -5.62
C ASP A 349 -3.47 -30.26 -4.95
N ILE A 350 -4.21 -29.17 -5.18
CA ILE A 350 -3.93 -27.85 -4.59
C ILE A 350 -5.17 -26.95 -4.69
N GLY A 351 -5.37 -26.13 -3.66
CA GLY A 351 -6.31 -25.01 -3.69
C GLY A 351 -5.58 -23.67 -3.65
N ILE A 352 -6.07 -22.70 -4.43
CA ILE A 352 -5.47 -21.38 -4.48
C ILE A 352 -6.56 -20.32 -4.53
N MET A 353 -6.44 -19.29 -3.68
CA MET A 353 -7.16 -18.04 -3.85
C MET A 353 -6.21 -16.99 -4.40
N LEU A 354 -6.54 -16.45 -5.57
CA LEU A 354 -5.84 -15.33 -6.20
C LEU A 354 -6.54 -14.03 -5.78
N ASP A 355 -5.78 -13.04 -5.32
CA ASP A 355 -6.35 -11.74 -4.97
C ASP A 355 -6.92 -11.04 -6.20
N ALA A 356 -7.84 -10.11 -5.99
CA ALA A 356 -8.53 -9.45 -7.09
C ALA A 356 -7.60 -8.62 -8.01
N GLY A 357 -6.44 -8.20 -7.50
CA GLY A 357 -5.40 -7.50 -8.26
C GLY A 357 -4.49 -8.41 -9.09
N GLY A 358 -4.45 -9.71 -8.78
CA GLY A 358 -3.60 -10.71 -9.42
C GLY A 358 -2.14 -10.72 -8.95
N GLU A 359 -1.81 -10.02 -7.87
CA GLU A 359 -0.44 -9.91 -7.32
C GLU A 359 -0.16 -10.95 -6.21
N LYS A 360 -1.19 -11.43 -5.50
CA LYS A 360 -1.06 -12.24 -4.27
C LYS A 360 -1.85 -13.54 -4.34
N ILE A 361 -1.32 -14.60 -3.73
CA ILE A 361 -1.94 -15.92 -3.67
C ILE A 361 -1.99 -16.44 -2.23
N PHE A 362 -3.03 -17.22 -1.94
CA PHE A 362 -3.23 -17.91 -0.67
C PHE A 362 -3.44 -19.39 -0.94
N LEU A 363 -2.75 -20.25 -0.20
CA LEU A 363 -2.59 -21.66 -0.53
C LEU A 363 -3.38 -22.56 0.42
N VAL A 364 -3.95 -23.61 -0.16
CA VAL A 364 -4.55 -24.74 0.53
C VAL A 364 -3.88 -26.00 -0.03
N ASP A 365 -3.41 -26.88 0.85
CA ASP A 365 -2.77 -28.13 0.44
C ASP A 365 -3.79 -29.18 -0.05
N GLU A 366 -3.29 -30.34 -0.48
CA GLU A 366 -4.13 -31.43 -1.00
C GLU A 366 -5.07 -32.08 0.03
N ASN A 367 -4.83 -31.87 1.33
CA ASN A 367 -5.69 -32.37 2.41
C ASN A 367 -6.80 -31.38 2.77
N GLY A 368 -6.74 -30.17 2.23
CA GLY A 368 -7.63 -29.07 2.59
C GLY A 368 -7.09 -28.19 3.72
N ASP A 369 -5.84 -28.36 4.15
CA ASP A 369 -5.26 -27.52 5.19
C ASP A 369 -4.92 -26.14 4.63
N ILE A 370 -5.43 -25.08 5.26
CA ILE A 370 -5.10 -23.69 4.91
C ILE A 370 -3.69 -23.40 5.37
N ILE A 371 -2.82 -22.96 4.45
CA ILE A 371 -1.42 -22.66 4.75
C ILE A 371 -1.30 -21.19 5.15
N ASP A 372 -0.95 -20.94 6.42
CA ASP A 372 -0.69 -19.60 6.94
C ASP A 372 0.38 -18.85 6.11
N GLY A 373 0.28 -17.53 6.01
CA GLY A 373 1.12 -16.71 5.14
C GLY A 373 2.63 -16.79 5.43
N ASP A 374 3.04 -16.91 6.69
CA ASP A 374 4.46 -17.07 7.04
C ASP A 374 4.96 -18.48 6.69
N VAL A 375 4.10 -19.48 6.86
CA VAL A 375 4.38 -20.87 6.48
C VAL A 375 4.42 -21.01 4.96
N ALA A 376 3.50 -20.35 4.24
CA ALA A 376 3.45 -20.32 2.78
C ALA A 376 4.71 -19.68 2.20
N LEU A 377 5.21 -18.58 2.80
CA LEU A 377 6.48 -18.00 2.40
C LEU A 377 7.64 -18.99 2.58
N SER A 378 7.70 -19.67 3.72
CA SER A 378 8.73 -20.68 4.00
C SER A 378 8.65 -21.86 3.04
N LEU A 379 7.44 -22.33 2.75
CA LEU A 379 7.14 -23.42 1.82
C LEU A 379 7.59 -23.09 0.40
N VAL A 380 7.14 -21.95 -0.15
CA VAL A 380 7.50 -21.56 -1.53
C VAL A 380 9.00 -21.31 -1.63
N THR A 381 9.61 -20.73 -0.59
CA THR A 381 11.07 -20.53 -0.56
C THR A 381 11.83 -21.87 -0.59
N LEU A 382 11.39 -22.86 0.19
CA LEU A 382 11.95 -24.22 0.16
C LEU A 382 11.74 -24.90 -1.20
N MET A 383 10.57 -24.72 -1.83
CA MET A 383 10.32 -25.20 -3.19
C MET A 383 11.29 -24.60 -4.20
N VAL A 384 11.53 -23.29 -4.13
CA VAL A 384 12.51 -22.59 -4.96
C VAL A 384 13.89 -23.20 -4.72
N MET A 385 14.35 -23.30 -3.47
CA MET A 385 15.65 -23.89 -3.14
C MET A 385 15.84 -25.29 -3.74
N LYS A 386 14.84 -26.17 -3.61
CA LYS A 386 14.85 -27.53 -4.19
C LYS A 386 14.84 -27.54 -5.72
N SER A 387 14.26 -26.53 -6.35
CA SER A 387 14.14 -26.42 -7.81
C SER A 387 15.45 -26.04 -8.49
N TYR A 388 16.34 -25.31 -7.80
CA TYR A 388 17.61 -24.86 -8.37
C TYR A 388 18.66 -25.98 -8.33
N PRO A 389 19.42 -26.17 -9.41
CA PRO A 389 20.55 -27.08 -9.40
C PRO A 389 21.64 -26.55 -8.48
N LYS A 390 22.31 -27.43 -7.73
CA LYS A 390 23.50 -27.06 -6.96
C LYS A 390 24.58 -26.58 -7.93
N SER A 391 24.92 -25.30 -7.86
CA SER A 391 26.02 -24.70 -8.64
C SER A 391 27.28 -24.64 -7.79
N LYS A 392 28.43 -25.02 -8.37
CA LYS A 392 29.74 -24.88 -7.72
C LYS A 392 30.33 -23.47 -7.85
N THR A 393 29.79 -22.65 -8.76
CA THR A 393 30.41 -21.37 -9.17
C THR A 393 29.63 -20.14 -8.73
N SER A 394 28.35 -20.28 -8.36
CA SER A 394 27.51 -19.15 -7.95
C SER A 394 26.47 -19.57 -6.91
N ARG A 395 26.42 -18.87 -5.77
CA ARG A 395 25.38 -19.06 -4.74
C ARG A 395 24.17 -18.19 -5.08
N PRO A 396 23.03 -18.75 -5.54
CA PRO A 396 21.84 -17.96 -5.82
C PRO A 396 21.30 -17.30 -4.54
N SER A 397 20.68 -16.14 -4.69
CA SER A 397 20.13 -15.36 -3.58
C SER A 397 18.60 -15.34 -3.60
N LEU A 398 18.00 -15.48 -2.42
CA LEU A 398 16.59 -15.31 -2.16
C LEU A 398 16.41 -14.04 -1.34
N ALA A 399 15.35 -13.29 -1.58
CA ALA A 399 15.06 -12.09 -0.82
C ALA A 399 13.72 -12.21 -0.08
N VAL A 400 13.73 -11.86 1.21
CA VAL A 400 12.53 -11.89 2.06
C VAL A 400 12.58 -10.68 3.01
N PRO A 401 11.41 -10.16 3.45
CA PRO A 401 11.41 -9.01 4.35
C PRO A 401 12.15 -9.32 5.65
N VAL A 402 12.65 -8.27 6.30
CA VAL A 402 13.34 -8.36 7.60
C VAL A 402 12.47 -9.01 8.69
N THR A 403 11.14 -8.98 8.52
CA THR A 403 10.12 -9.60 9.38
C THR A 403 9.86 -11.08 9.08
N ALA A 404 10.40 -11.64 7.99
CA ALA A 404 10.20 -13.05 7.66
C ALA A 404 10.95 -13.97 8.62
N SER A 405 10.44 -15.18 8.79
CA SER A 405 10.98 -16.20 9.70
C SER A 405 12.48 -16.43 9.50
N MET A 406 13.20 -16.72 10.60
CA MET A 406 14.60 -17.15 10.60
C MET A 406 14.78 -18.57 10.06
N VAL A 407 13.69 -19.35 10.00
CA VAL A 407 13.69 -20.71 9.42
C VAL A 407 14.14 -20.67 7.97
N ILE A 408 13.87 -19.58 7.27
CA ILE A 408 14.32 -19.39 5.89
C ILE A 408 15.84 -19.34 5.79
N ASP A 409 16.55 -18.68 6.73
CA ASP A 409 18.01 -18.68 6.73
C ASP A 409 18.57 -20.08 7.01
N GLN A 410 17.95 -20.82 7.95
CA GLN A 410 18.36 -22.19 8.29
C GLN A 410 18.21 -23.13 7.08
N MET A 411 17.09 -23.05 6.37
CA MET A 411 16.88 -23.82 5.14
C MET A 411 17.87 -23.39 4.06
N ALA A 412 18.13 -22.08 3.91
CA ALA A 412 19.03 -21.56 2.88
C ALA A 412 20.47 -22.07 3.05
N ASP A 413 20.95 -22.23 4.28
CA ASP A 413 22.28 -22.78 4.54
C ASP A 413 22.38 -24.25 4.13
N ILE A 414 21.31 -25.05 4.28
CA ILE A 414 21.28 -26.47 3.85
C ILE A 414 21.32 -26.59 2.32
N TYR A 415 20.64 -25.68 1.61
CA TYR A 415 20.49 -25.72 0.16
C TYR A 415 21.51 -24.86 -0.59
N ASP A 416 22.53 -24.32 0.09
CA ASP A 416 23.56 -23.46 -0.51
C ASP A 416 22.98 -22.19 -1.17
N PHE A 417 22.10 -21.48 -0.46
CA PHE A 417 21.44 -20.24 -0.90
C PHE A 417 21.79 -19.06 0.02
N SER A 418 21.98 -17.87 -0.54
CA SER A 418 22.12 -16.64 0.25
C SER A 418 20.74 -16.04 0.52
N VAL A 419 20.50 -15.55 1.74
CA VAL A 419 19.27 -14.83 2.08
C VAL A 419 19.56 -13.34 2.22
N LYS A 420 18.85 -12.54 1.42
CA LYS A 420 18.86 -11.09 1.51
C LYS A 420 17.63 -10.59 2.25
N ARG A 421 17.83 -9.85 3.33
CA ARG A 421 16.75 -9.20 4.08
C ARG A 421 16.38 -7.87 3.41
N THR A 422 15.09 -7.68 3.12
CA THR A 422 14.56 -6.48 2.46
C THR A 422 13.75 -5.62 3.43
N LYS A 423 13.45 -4.38 3.00
CA LYS A 423 12.42 -3.55 3.66
C LYS A 423 11.05 -4.21 3.50
N THR A 424 10.11 -3.87 4.38
CA THR A 424 8.73 -4.37 4.31
C THR A 424 7.91 -3.70 3.20
N SER A 425 8.38 -2.58 2.65
CA SER A 425 7.71 -1.89 1.56
C SER A 425 7.77 -2.68 0.25
N THR A 426 6.64 -2.70 -0.48
CA THR A 426 6.53 -3.35 -1.80
C THR A 426 7.61 -2.89 -2.77
N ARG A 427 7.89 -1.58 -2.83
CA ARG A 427 8.96 -1.03 -3.67
C ARG A 427 10.33 -1.60 -3.30
N GLY A 428 10.65 -1.68 -2.01
CA GLY A 428 11.95 -2.20 -1.55
C GLY A 428 12.16 -3.65 -1.96
N MET A 429 11.12 -4.47 -1.91
CA MET A 429 11.16 -5.86 -2.39
C MET A 429 11.35 -5.95 -3.91
N MET A 430 10.62 -5.14 -4.68
CA MET A 430 10.76 -5.11 -6.13
C MET A 430 12.13 -4.55 -6.59
N GLU A 431 12.73 -3.63 -5.85
CA GLU A 431 14.10 -3.15 -6.10
C GLU A 431 15.13 -4.27 -5.89
N THR A 432 14.98 -5.05 -4.80
CA THR A 432 15.84 -6.21 -4.59
C THR A 432 15.67 -7.28 -5.66
N ALA A 433 14.48 -7.39 -6.27
CA ALA A 433 14.24 -8.30 -7.39
C ALA A 433 15.03 -7.95 -8.67
N LEU A 434 15.56 -6.72 -8.78
CA LEU A 434 16.42 -6.29 -9.89
C LEU A 434 17.91 -6.57 -9.67
N GLU A 435 18.30 -6.99 -8.47
CA GLU A 435 19.70 -7.21 -8.15
C GLU A 435 20.23 -8.51 -8.77
N GLU A 436 21.50 -8.46 -9.19
CA GLU A 436 22.16 -9.61 -9.79
C GLU A 436 22.25 -10.79 -8.80
N GLY A 437 21.92 -11.99 -9.27
CA GLY A 437 21.93 -13.21 -8.46
C GLY A 437 20.69 -13.41 -7.58
N VAL A 438 19.78 -12.43 -7.45
CA VAL A 438 18.49 -12.62 -6.78
C VAL A 438 17.54 -13.35 -7.70
N VAL A 439 17.14 -14.56 -7.32
CA VAL A 439 16.31 -15.44 -8.16
C VAL A 439 14.83 -15.43 -7.77
N PHE A 440 14.54 -15.06 -6.53
CA PHE A 440 13.18 -15.01 -5.99
C PHE A 440 13.07 -14.02 -4.85
N VAL A 441 11.92 -13.34 -4.78
CA VAL A 441 11.54 -12.48 -3.65
C VAL A 441 10.16 -12.90 -3.17
N GLY A 442 9.97 -13.05 -1.86
CA GLY A 442 8.67 -13.43 -1.29
C GLY A 442 8.29 -12.61 -0.06
N GLU A 443 6.99 -12.45 0.15
CA GLU A 443 6.41 -11.83 1.35
C GLU A 443 5.38 -12.75 2.02
N CYS A 444 5.13 -12.55 3.32
CA CYS A 444 4.19 -13.37 4.08
C CYS A 444 2.71 -13.02 3.83
N THR A 445 2.42 -12.00 3.00
CA THR A 445 1.05 -11.67 2.60
C THR A 445 0.65 -12.24 1.24
N GLY A 446 1.34 -13.29 0.79
CA GLY A 446 1.00 -14.04 -0.42
C GLY A 446 1.61 -13.52 -1.72
N GLY A 447 2.46 -12.49 -1.66
CA GLY A 447 3.17 -11.95 -2.82
C GLY A 447 4.46 -12.72 -3.11
N PHE A 448 4.63 -13.15 -4.36
CA PHE A 448 5.85 -13.83 -4.82
C PHE A 448 6.35 -13.22 -6.14
N ILE A 449 7.65 -12.99 -6.22
CA ILE A 449 8.36 -12.47 -7.40
C ILE A 449 9.36 -13.53 -7.87
N PHE A 450 9.14 -14.05 -9.07
CA PHE A 450 10.12 -14.89 -9.76
C PHE A 450 10.89 -14.01 -10.75
N THR A 451 12.09 -13.60 -10.38
CA THR A 451 12.82 -12.48 -11.01
C THR A 451 13.13 -12.73 -12.50
N GLN A 452 13.29 -14.01 -12.89
CA GLN A 452 13.46 -14.43 -14.28
C GLN A 452 12.30 -14.01 -15.20
N PHE A 453 11.09 -13.84 -14.67
CA PHE A 453 9.93 -13.43 -15.45
C PHE A 453 9.71 -11.93 -15.34
N GLN A 454 9.51 -11.41 -14.11
CA GLN A 454 9.44 -9.98 -13.86
C GLN A 454 9.86 -9.59 -12.43
N PRO A 455 10.36 -8.35 -12.21
CA PRO A 455 10.75 -7.85 -10.89
C PRO A 455 9.55 -7.34 -10.09
N ALA A 456 8.36 -7.89 -10.31
CA ALA A 456 7.11 -7.48 -9.70
C ALA A 456 6.29 -8.69 -9.24
N PHE A 457 5.41 -8.48 -8.26
CA PHE A 457 4.50 -9.51 -7.78
C PHE A 457 3.54 -9.95 -8.89
N ASP A 458 3.47 -11.26 -9.12
CA ASP A 458 2.60 -11.87 -10.12
C ASP A 458 2.06 -13.19 -9.59
N GLY A 459 0.84 -13.15 -9.08
CA GLY A 459 0.18 -14.32 -8.51
C GLY A 459 -0.14 -15.37 -9.56
N MET A 460 -0.48 -14.97 -10.80
CA MET A 460 -0.73 -15.92 -11.89
C MET A 460 0.53 -16.70 -12.23
N TYR A 461 1.66 -16.00 -12.32
CA TYR A 461 2.96 -16.64 -12.58
C TYR A 461 3.39 -17.52 -11.41
N ALA A 462 3.20 -17.05 -10.17
CA ALA A 462 3.55 -17.81 -8.98
C ALA A 462 2.78 -19.14 -8.91
N ILE A 463 1.48 -19.15 -9.23
CA ILE A 463 0.67 -20.38 -9.28
C ILE A 463 1.28 -21.41 -10.22
N VAL A 464 1.54 -21.01 -11.46
CA VAL A 464 2.05 -21.94 -12.46
C VAL A 464 3.47 -22.38 -12.13
N LYS A 465 4.30 -21.51 -11.56
CA LYS A 465 5.66 -21.86 -11.15
C LYS A 465 5.67 -22.85 -9.98
N ILE A 466 4.76 -22.71 -9.01
CA ILE A 466 4.56 -23.68 -7.93
C ILE A 466 4.19 -25.04 -8.53
N LEU A 467 3.21 -25.09 -9.44
CA LEU A 467 2.83 -26.32 -10.14
C LEU A 467 3.98 -26.94 -10.94
N GLU A 468 4.77 -26.12 -11.64
CA GLU A 468 5.95 -26.60 -12.37
C GLU A 468 6.97 -27.27 -11.44
N ILE A 469 7.24 -26.65 -10.28
CA ILE A 469 8.16 -27.21 -9.28
C ILE A 469 7.58 -28.50 -8.69
N MET A 470 6.28 -28.54 -8.40
CA MET A 470 5.59 -29.75 -7.94
C MET A 470 5.72 -30.88 -8.97
N ALA A 471 5.48 -30.60 -10.25
CA ALA A 471 5.61 -31.58 -11.33
C ALA A 471 7.05 -32.11 -11.47
N LYS A 472 8.04 -31.22 -11.46
CA LYS A 472 9.45 -31.59 -11.68
C LYS A 472 10.07 -32.34 -10.52
N LYS A 473 9.61 -32.08 -9.29
CA LYS A 473 10.15 -32.68 -8.08
C LYS A 473 9.27 -33.79 -7.52
N GLU A 474 8.11 -34.04 -8.14
CA GLU A 474 7.13 -35.04 -7.70
C GLU A 474 6.74 -34.87 -6.22
N ILE A 475 6.59 -33.61 -5.80
CA ILE A 475 6.34 -33.24 -4.40
C ILE A 475 4.88 -32.86 -4.20
N ARG A 476 4.37 -33.18 -3.01
CA ARG A 476 3.09 -32.66 -2.52
C ARG A 476 3.31 -31.63 -1.42
N LEU A 477 2.41 -30.66 -1.33
CA LEU A 477 2.59 -29.54 -0.41
C LEU A 477 2.55 -30.00 1.05
N HIS A 478 1.59 -30.84 1.42
CA HIS A 478 1.48 -31.34 2.79
C HIS A 478 2.72 -32.08 3.27
N GLN A 479 3.36 -32.86 2.39
CA GLN A 479 4.59 -33.57 2.70
C GLN A 479 5.75 -32.61 2.92
N LEU A 480 5.87 -31.60 2.05
CA LEU A 480 6.95 -30.62 2.11
C LEU A 480 6.84 -29.72 3.35
N LEU A 481 5.62 -29.42 3.83
CA LEU A 481 5.40 -28.66 5.06
C LEU A 481 6.10 -29.30 6.28
N ARG A 482 6.21 -30.64 6.32
CA ARG A 482 6.86 -31.37 7.42
C ARG A 482 8.38 -31.23 7.43
N GLU A 483 8.97 -30.77 6.32
CA GLU A 483 10.40 -30.48 6.24
C GLU A 483 10.75 -29.10 6.80
N ILE A 484 9.76 -28.22 7.01
CA ILE A 484 9.97 -26.86 7.52
C ILE A 484 10.16 -26.93 9.03
N PRO A 485 11.29 -26.45 9.58
CA PRO A 485 11.49 -26.36 11.02
C PRO A 485 10.36 -25.58 11.71
N PRO A 486 9.88 -26.04 12.89
CA PRO A 486 8.83 -25.33 13.61
C PRO A 486 9.35 -23.99 14.11
N SER A 487 8.54 -22.96 13.96
CA SER A 487 8.79 -21.64 14.53
C SER A 487 7.50 -20.96 14.95
N PHE A 488 7.57 -20.17 16.02
CA PHE A 488 6.42 -19.50 16.61
C PHE A 488 6.63 -17.99 16.53
N MET A 489 5.70 -17.32 15.87
CA MET A 489 5.70 -15.87 15.72
C MET A 489 4.50 -15.22 16.40
N ILE A 490 4.76 -14.07 17.04
CA ILE A 490 3.74 -13.20 17.60
C ILE A 490 3.81 -11.86 16.88
N LYS A 491 2.66 -11.36 16.43
CA LYS A 491 2.50 -10.07 15.75
C LYS A 491 1.52 -9.22 16.53
N GLU A 492 1.97 -8.08 17.07
CA GLU A 492 1.15 -7.16 17.86
C GLU A 492 1.24 -5.72 17.30
N LYS A 493 0.18 -4.95 17.52
CA LYS A 493 0.14 -3.51 17.25
C LYS A 493 0.06 -2.75 18.57
N VAL A 494 1.00 -1.85 18.81
CA VAL A 494 1.03 -1.03 20.04
C VAL A 494 0.71 0.42 19.67
N PRO A 495 -0.42 0.98 20.16
CA PRO A 495 -0.79 2.37 19.89
C PRO A 495 0.33 3.34 20.27
N CYS A 496 0.58 4.32 19.41
CA CYS A 496 1.57 5.37 19.66
C CYS A 496 1.26 6.62 18.82
N SER A 497 1.19 7.78 19.47
CA SER A 497 1.03 9.04 18.77
C SER A 497 2.23 9.34 17.84
N TRP A 498 1.96 10.07 16.75
CA TRP A 498 2.94 10.40 15.72
C TRP A 498 4.18 11.12 16.28
N GLU A 499 3.97 12.09 17.16
CA GLU A 499 5.02 12.88 17.82
C GLU A 499 5.98 12.01 18.65
N LYS A 500 5.46 10.93 19.26
CA LYS A 500 6.23 10.04 20.12
C LYS A 500 7.00 8.96 19.37
N LYS A 501 6.70 8.71 18.08
CA LYS A 501 7.38 7.68 17.27
C LYS A 501 8.90 7.89 17.25
N GLY A 502 9.35 9.13 17.04
CA GLY A 502 10.78 9.46 17.02
C GLY A 502 11.48 9.21 18.36
N LYS A 503 10.84 9.58 19.48
CA LYS A 503 11.35 9.35 20.85
C LYS A 503 11.54 7.85 21.11
N ILE A 504 10.52 7.05 20.81
CA ILE A 504 10.55 5.60 21.02
C ILE A 504 11.65 4.93 20.21
N MET A 505 11.83 5.31 18.94
CA MET A 505 12.91 4.76 18.12
C MET A 505 14.30 5.08 18.67
N ARG A 506 14.50 6.27 19.24
CA ARG A 506 15.76 6.63 19.92
C ARG A 506 15.97 5.78 21.19
N CYS A 507 14.96 5.68 22.05
CA CYS A 507 15.04 4.86 23.26
C CYS A 507 15.29 3.37 22.94
N MET A 508 14.66 2.86 21.88
CA MET A 508 14.88 1.49 21.40
C MET A 508 16.32 1.29 20.88
N MET A 509 16.86 2.28 20.16
CA MET A 509 18.25 2.24 19.71
C MET A 509 19.22 2.22 20.90
N GLU A 510 18.92 2.97 21.96
CA GLU A 510 19.69 3.00 23.21
C GLU A 510 19.64 1.66 23.97
N ASP A 511 18.45 1.05 24.12
CA ASP A 511 18.26 -0.27 24.77
C ASP A 511 18.95 -1.42 24.01
N SER A 512 19.27 -1.20 22.73
CA SER A 512 19.83 -2.21 21.84
C SER A 512 21.30 -2.00 21.46
N ARG A 513 21.99 -1.01 22.04
CA ARG A 513 23.40 -0.71 21.73
C ARG A 513 24.34 -1.90 21.91
N ASP A 514 24.14 -2.67 22.98
CA ASP A 514 25.00 -3.83 23.30
C ASP A 514 24.46 -5.16 22.72
N LYS A 515 23.50 -5.09 21.80
CA LYS A 515 22.83 -6.26 21.21
C LYS A 515 23.11 -6.37 19.71
N THR A 516 23.05 -7.57 19.17
CA THR A 516 23.15 -7.78 17.72
C THR A 516 21.89 -7.28 17.03
N THR A 517 22.01 -6.19 16.26
CA THR A 517 20.86 -5.54 15.62
C THR A 517 20.91 -5.52 14.09
N THR A 518 19.74 -5.40 13.47
CA THR A 518 19.58 -5.18 12.03
C THR A 518 18.65 -4.00 11.81
N LEU A 519 19.13 -2.99 11.08
CA LEU A 519 18.50 -1.66 10.93
C LEU A 519 18.00 -1.42 9.50
N ILE A 520 17.18 -2.33 8.97
CA ILE A 520 16.65 -2.24 7.59
C ILE A 520 15.34 -1.47 7.55
N ASP A 521 14.39 -1.85 8.40
CA ASP A 521 13.04 -1.28 8.47
C ASP A 521 12.57 -1.34 9.92
N GLY A 522 13.02 -0.36 10.71
CA GLY A 522 12.94 -0.39 12.18
C GLY A 522 14.18 -1.01 12.83
N ILE A 523 14.01 -1.50 14.06
CA ILE A 523 15.09 -2.08 14.86
C ILE A 523 14.76 -3.54 15.13
N LYS A 524 15.49 -4.45 14.48
CA LYS A 524 15.47 -5.88 14.75
C LYS A 524 16.60 -6.23 15.71
N VAL A 525 16.28 -6.86 16.83
CA VAL A 525 17.23 -7.37 17.83
C VAL A 525 17.27 -8.88 17.70
N ASN A 526 18.44 -9.44 17.45
CA ASN A 526 18.65 -10.88 17.31
C ASN A 526 19.17 -11.47 18.61
N PHE A 527 18.55 -12.56 19.06
CA PHE A 527 18.95 -13.38 20.19
C PHE A 527 19.37 -14.76 19.71
N SER A 528 19.99 -15.57 20.57
CA SER A 528 20.46 -16.92 20.21
C SER A 528 19.36 -17.90 19.77
N LYS A 529 18.12 -17.72 20.24
CA LYS A 529 16.97 -18.60 19.96
C LYS A 529 15.71 -17.84 19.52
N GLY A 530 15.88 -16.64 18.96
CA GLY A 530 14.75 -15.79 18.64
C GLY A 530 15.18 -14.41 18.14
N TRP A 531 14.23 -13.64 17.66
CA TRP A 531 14.44 -12.21 17.39
C TRP A 531 13.16 -11.43 17.69
N ILE A 532 13.31 -10.13 17.82
CA ILE A 532 12.18 -9.20 17.87
C ILE A 532 12.47 -8.00 16.97
N ILE A 533 11.46 -7.53 16.24
CA ILE A 533 11.54 -6.32 15.44
C ILE A 533 10.44 -5.36 15.84
N ILE A 534 10.82 -4.08 15.90
CA ILE A 534 9.91 -2.98 16.18
C ILE A 534 10.08 -1.95 15.08
N PHE A 535 8.97 -1.59 14.46
CA PHE A 535 8.95 -0.58 13.40
C PHE A 535 7.64 0.22 13.42
N PRO A 536 7.70 1.54 13.15
CA PRO A 536 6.51 2.37 13.13
C PRO A 536 5.67 2.07 11.89
N SER A 537 4.34 2.07 12.02
CA SER A 537 3.47 2.16 10.84
C SER A 537 3.70 3.49 10.13
N GLN A 538 3.71 3.48 8.79
CA GLN A 538 3.95 4.66 7.97
C GLN A 538 2.73 5.58 7.89
N ASP A 539 1.52 5.03 8.04
CA ASP A 539 0.22 5.67 7.80
C ASP A 539 -0.71 5.64 9.03
N GLN A 540 -0.36 4.88 10.08
CA GLN A 540 -1.19 4.71 11.28
C GLN A 540 -0.45 5.07 12.57
N SER A 541 -1.18 5.45 13.62
CA SER A 541 -0.64 5.82 14.94
C SER A 541 -0.37 4.61 15.83
N TYR A 542 0.44 3.65 15.36
CA TYR A 542 0.90 2.52 16.15
C TYR A 542 2.28 2.02 15.69
N PHE A 543 2.92 1.20 16.54
CA PHE A 543 4.10 0.40 16.23
C PHE A 543 3.70 -1.03 15.96
N HIS A 544 4.37 -1.66 14.99
CA HIS A 544 4.35 -3.10 14.84
C HIS A 544 5.42 -3.71 15.75
N ILE A 545 5.03 -4.73 16.51
CA ILE A 545 5.95 -5.62 17.22
C ILE A 545 5.79 -6.99 16.58
N VAL A 546 6.91 -7.57 16.11
CA VAL A 546 6.94 -8.96 15.68
C VAL A 546 8.07 -9.67 16.40
N SER A 547 7.76 -10.76 17.09
CA SER A 547 8.75 -11.62 17.72
C SER A 547 8.68 -13.03 17.15
N GLU A 548 9.83 -13.69 17.08
CA GLU A 548 9.95 -15.09 16.68
C GLU A 548 10.80 -15.83 17.71
N ALA A 549 10.40 -17.04 18.08
CA ALA A 549 11.20 -17.93 18.91
C ALA A 549 10.92 -19.41 18.63
N THR A 550 11.79 -20.28 19.15
CA THR A 550 11.63 -21.75 19.05
C THR A 550 10.48 -22.30 19.90
N THR A 551 9.93 -21.52 20.82
CA THR A 551 8.76 -21.87 21.63
C THR A 551 7.76 -20.72 21.69
N MET A 552 6.47 -21.06 21.72
CA MET A 552 5.39 -20.08 21.79
C MET A 552 5.46 -19.19 23.03
N GLU A 553 5.83 -19.76 24.18
CA GLU A 553 6.01 -19.04 25.45
C GLU A 553 7.08 -17.96 25.32
N ARG A 554 8.27 -18.31 24.79
CA ARG A 554 9.36 -17.35 24.62
C ARG A 554 9.01 -16.23 23.63
N ALA A 555 8.29 -16.55 22.55
CA ALA A 555 7.84 -15.54 21.59
C ALA A 555 6.89 -14.52 22.24
N LYS A 556 5.96 -15.00 23.07
CA LYS A 556 5.04 -14.15 23.84
C LYS A 556 5.79 -13.30 24.88
N ASP A 557 6.74 -13.88 25.61
CA ASP A 557 7.53 -13.15 26.60
C ASP A 557 8.32 -12.00 25.97
N LEU A 558 8.95 -12.26 24.82
CA LEU A 558 9.68 -11.23 24.06
C LEU A 558 8.76 -10.09 23.63
N ALA A 559 7.58 -10.42 23.07
CA ALA A 559 6.61 -9.40 22.67
C ALA A 559 6.12 -8.59 23.87
N GLY A 560 5.80 -9.27 24.99
CA GLY A 560 5.36 -8.65 26.24
C GLY A 560 6.38 -7.68 26.83
N GLU A 561 7.65 -8.11 26.94
CA GLU A 561 8.76 -7.29 27.46
C GLU A 561 8.88 -5.97 26.69
N TYR A 562 8.88 -6.05 25.36
CA TYR A 562 9.06 -4.87 24.52
C TYR A 562 7.81 -4.00 24.42
N ARG A 563 6.62 -4.59 24.52
CA ARG A 563 5.36 -3.83 24.67
C ARG A 563 5.40 -2.97 25.93
N GLU A 564 5.84 -3.53 27.06
CA GLU A 564 5.98 -2.79 28.32
C GLU A 564 7.08 -1.72 28.24
N LYS A 565 8.19 -1.99 27.55
CA LYS A 565 9.22 -0.97 27.26
C LYS A 565 8.66 0.20 26.46
N ILE A 566 7.93 -0.06 25.37
CA ILE A 566 7.28 0.98 24.57
C ILE A 566 6.30 1.79 25.45
N ALA A 567 5.47 1.13 26.25
CA ALA A 567 4.54 1.81 27.15
C ALA A 567 5.26 2.71 28.16
N ARG A 568 6.43 2.30 28.68
CA ARG A 568 7.26 3.13 29.55
C ARG A 568 7.89 4.31 28.83
N TRP A 569 8.40 4.14 27.61
CA TRP A 569 9.00 5.24 26.82
C TRP A 569 7.98 6.26 26.33
N GLN A 570 6.70 5.87 26.24
CA GLN A 570 5.58 6.76 25.93
C GLN A 570 5.19 7.70 27.08
N ARG A 571 5.48 7.32 28.34
CA ARG A 571 5.40 8.22 29.49
C ARG A 571 6.54 9.23 29.42
#